data_AF-A0A8T3RG65-F1
#
_entry.id   AF-A0A8T3RG65-F1
#
_cell.length_a   1.000
_cell.length_b   1.000
_cell.length_c   1.000
_cell.angle_alpha   90.00
_cell.angle_beta   90.00
_cell.angle_gamma   90.00
#
_symmetry.space_group_name_H-M   'P 1'
#
loop_
_entity.id
_entity.type
_entity.pdbx_description
1 polymer ?
#
loop_
_entity_poly.entity_id
_entity_poly.type
_entity_poly.pdbx_seq_one_letter_code
_entity_poly.pdbx_strand_id
1 'polypeptide(L)' 'MLTGCNDSETHRMCLRMSAVGVFTKDQPNALLLKAIRQVHSGELWINRHTTTALFHDFRRQTELVPP' A
#
# COMPACT_ATOMS: atom_id res chain seq x y z
N MET A 1 0.06 -7.13 4.31
CA MET A 1 -0.40 -6.93 5.70
C MET A 1 -1.91 -7.02 5.76
N LEU A 2 -2.47 -7.76 6.73
CA LEU A 2 -3.88 -7.73 7.09
C LEU A 2 -4.01 -7.00 8.44
N THR A 3 -4.80 -5.94 8.53
CA THR A 3 -4.88 -5.11 9.74
C THR A 3 -6.30 -4.62 10.02
N GLY A 4 -6.62 -4.39 11.30
CA GLY A 4 -7.80 -3.62 11.71
C GLY A 4 -7.51 -2.14 11.91
N CYS A 5 -6.24 -1.72 11.82
CA CYS A 5 -5.83 -0.34 11.99
C CYS A 5 -6.21 0.46 10.74
N ASN A 6 -6.96 1.55 10.92
CA ASN A 6 -7.33 2.48 9.85
C ASN A 6 -6.52 3.78 9.95
N ASP A 7 -5.20 3.63 10.05
CA ASP A 7 -4.25 4.75 10.07
C ASP A 7 -3.41 4.75 8.80
N SER A 8 -3.43 5.89 8.10
CA SER A 8 -2.79 6.03 6.78
C SER A 8 -1.26 6.07 6.88
N GLU A 9 -0.70 6.58 7.98
CA GLU A 9 0.75 6.60 8.22
C GLU A 9 1.27 5.17 8.44
N THR A 10 0.55 4.37 9.23
CA THR A 10 0.84 2.95 9.44
C THR A 10 0.80 2.18 8.11
N HIS A 11 -0.21 2.41 7.26
CA HIS A 11 -0.28 1.74 5.96
C HIS A 11 0.91 2.11 5.07
N ARG A 12 1.30 3.38 5.02
CA ARG A 12 2.51 3.86 4.32
C ARG A 12 3.77 3.21 4.84
N MET A 13 3.94 3.17 6.15
CA MET A 13 5.13 2.58 6.77
C MET A 13 5.28 1.11 6.37
N CYS A 14 4.19 0.36 6.36
CA CYS A 14 4.22 -1.03 5.91
C CYS A 14 4.66 -1.17 4.45
N LEU A 15 4.16 -0.31 3.56
CA LEU A 15 4.57 -0.33 2.15
C LEU A 15 6.05 0.06 1.99
N ARG A 16 6.56 1.01 2.78
CA ARG A 16 7.99 1.36 2.83
C ARG A 16 8.85 0.19 3.33
N MET A 17 8.33 -0.63 4.23
CA MET A 17 8.98 -1.86 4.72
C MET A 17 8.79 -3.06 3.77
N SER A 18 8.60 -2.82 2.48
CA SER A 18 8.42 -3.84 1.42
C SER A 18 7.15 -4.67 1.50
N ALA A 19 6.11 -4.22 2.24
CA ALA A 19 4.81 -4.85 2.11
C ALA A 19 4.27 -4.63 0.68
N VAL A 20 3.82 -5.71 0.06
CA VAL A 20 3.23 -5.73 -1.29
C VAL A 20 1.71 -5.44 -1.28
N GLY A 21 1.17 -5.16 -0.10
CA GLY A 21 -0.22 -4.71 0.01
C GLY A 21 -0.70 -4.57 1.44
N VAL A 22 -1.74 -3.75 1.60
CA VAL A 22 -2.43 -3.53 2.88
C VAL A 22 -3.92 -3.80 2.69
N PHE A 23 -4.43 -4.76 3.45
CA PHE A 23 -5.85 -5.08 3.52
C PHE A 23 -6.37 -4.71 4.90
N THR A 24 -7.40 -3.88 4.94
CA THR A 24 -8.05 -3.43 6.18
C THR A 24 -9.31 -4.25 6.45
N LYS A 25 -9.62 -4.54 7.72
CA LYS A 25 -10.79 -5.37 8.09
C LYS A 25 -12.16 -4.74 7.78
N ASP A 26 -12.19 -3.46 7.43
CA ASP A 26 -13.38 -2.74 6.95
C ASP A 26 -13.68 -2.98 5.46
N GLN A 27 -12.72 -3.50 4.70
CA GLN A 27 -12.93 -3.88 3.31
C GLN A 27 -13.83 -5.12 3.23
N PRO A 28 -14.69 -5.21 2.19
CA PRO A 28 -15.54 -6.37 1.99
C PRO A 28 -14.73 -7.67 1.97
N ASN A 29 -15.15 -8.68 2.75
CA ASN A 29 -14.48 -9.99 2.84
C ASN A 29 -14.28 -10.65 1.46
N ALA A 30 -15.20 -10.41 0.52
CA ALA A 30 -15.10 -10.90 -0.85
C ALA A 30 -13.83 -10.42 -1.59
N LEU A 31 -13.24 -9.30 -1.17
CA LEU A 31 -12.01 -8.76 -1.75
C LEU A 31 -10.75 -9.40 -1.19
N LEU A 32 -10.79 -10.05 -0.01
CA LEU A 32 -9.59 -10.59 0.63
C LEU A 32 -8.90 -11.65 -0.24
N LEU A 33 -9.68 -12.61 -0.75
CA LEU A 33 -9.14 -13.65 -1.63
C LEU A 33 -8.64 -13.07 -2.95
N LYS A 34 -9.27 -12.01 -3.46
CA LYS A 34 -8.80 -11.29 -4.65
C LYS A 34 -7.45 -10.63 -4.36
N ALA A 35 -7.32 -9.94 -3.23
CA ALA A 35 -6.08 -9.28 -2.80
C ALA A 35 -4.93 -10.27 -2.68
N ILE A 36 -5.15 -11.42 -2.05
CA ILE A 36 -4.14 -12.47 -1.91
C ILE A 36 -3.68 -12.98 -3.27
N ARG A 37 -4.61 -13.26 -4.20
CA ARG A 37 -4.25 -13.75 -5.54
C ARG A 37 -3.44 -12.74 -6.34
N GLN A 38 -3.83 -11.46 -6.32
CA GLN A 38 -3.12 -10.40 -7.02
C GLN A 38 -1.71 -10.21 -6.46
N VAL A 39 -1.59 -10.16 -5.12
CA VAL A 39 -0.27 -10.10 -4.47
C VAL A 39 0.59 -11.29 -4.83
N HIS A 40 0.01 -12.49 -4.82
CA HIS A 40 0.72 -13.71 -5.22
C HIS A 40 1.15 -13.70 -6.69
N SER A 41 0.42 -13.05 -7.58
CA SER A 41 0.82 -12.86 -8.99
C SER A 41 1.83 -11.72 -9.20
N GLY A 42 2.32 -11.09 -8.13
CA GLY A 42 3.30 -10.00 -8.19
C GLY A 42 2.69 -8.61 -8.32
N GLU A 43 1.36 -8.46 -8.16
CA GLU A 43 0.69 -7.17 -8.19
C GLU A 43 0.65 -6.51 -6.81
N LEU A 44 0.63 -5.18 -6.79
CA LEU A 44 0.52 -4.41 -5.55
C LEU A 44 -0.96 -4.22 -5.16
N TRP A 45 -1.33 -4.56 -3.92
CA TRP A 45 -2.67 -4.30 -3.39
C TRP A 45 -2.70 -3.03 -2.53
N ILE A 46 -3.02 -1.89 -3.14
CA ILE A 46 -3.10 -0.58 -2.47
C ILE A 46 -4.35 0.20 -2.90
N ASN A 47 -4.88 1.02 -1.99
CA ASN A 47 -6.01 1.89 -2.30
C ASN A 47 -5.54 3.23 -2.90
N ARG A 48 -6.47 3.97 -3.51
CA ARG A 48 -6.19 5.24 -4.19
C ARG A 48 -5.52 6.28 -3.28
N HIS A 49 -5.99 6.43 -2.03
CA HIS A 49 -5.42 7.42 -1.11
C HIS A 49 -3.94 7.11 -0.82
N THR A 50 -3.62 5.85 -0.55
CA THR A 50 -2.24 5.40 -0.32
C THR A 50 -1.40 5.53 -1.58
N THR A 51 -1.94 5.20 -2.76
CA THR A 51 -1.30 5.42 -4.05
C THR A 51 -0.88 6.88 -4.24
N THR A 52 -1.81 7.83 -4.07
CA THR A 52 -1.53 9.27 -4.20
C THR A 52 -0.43 9.73 -3.24
N ALA A 53 -0.47 9.27 -1.99
CA ALA A 53 0.53 9.62 -0.99
C ALA A 53 1.92 9.07 -1.33
N LEU A 54 2.01 7.83 -1.84
CA LEU A 54 3.28 7.24 -2.29
C LEU A 54 3.84 7.96 -3.51
N PHE A 55 3.00 8.35 -4.47
CA PHE A 55 3.47 9.15 -5.61
C PHE A 55 4.06 10.49 -5.17
N HIS A 56 3.46 11.15 -4.18
CA HIS A 56 4.02 12.39 -3.62
C HIS A 56 5.38 12.15 -2.94
N ASP A 57 5.56 11.01 -2.23
CA ASP A 57 6.85 10.66 -1.64
C ASP A 57 7.95 10.46 -2.70
N PHE A 58 7.64 9.69 -3.75
CA PHE A 58 8.62 9.38 -4.79
C PHE A 58 9.08 10.65 -5.50
N ARG A 59 8.16 11.58 -5.79
CA ARG A 59 8.49 12.89 -6.37
C ARG A 59 9.44 13.69 -5.47
N ARG A 60 9.23 13.67 -4.16
CA ARG A 60 10.11 14.35 -3.20
C ARG A 60 11.49 13.67 -3.10
N GLN A 61 11.56 12.35 -3.23
CA GLN A 61 12.84 11.64 -3.23
C GLN A 61 13.66 11.91 -4.51
N THR A 62 13.02 12.04 -5.66
CA THR A 62 13.71 12.39 -6.91
C THR A 62 14.30 13.80 -6.90
N GLU A 63 13.77 14.73 -6.09
CA GLU A 63 14.34 16.08 -5.93
C GLU A 63 15.59 16.10 -5.02
N LEU A 64 15.78 15.08 -4.19
CA LEU A 64 16.89 15.00 -3.22
C LEU A 64 18.12 14.25 -3.74
N VAL A 65 18.03 13.63 -4.92
CA VAL A 65 19.17 13.04 -5.64
C VAL A 65 19.38 13.88 -6.90
N PRO A 66 20.33 14.85 -6.89
CA PRO A 66 20.62 15.62 -8.10
C PRO A 66 21.25 14.70 -9.17
N PRO A 67 21.08 15.02 -10.46
CA PRO A 67 21.64 14.25 -11.58
C PRO A 67 23.17 14.20 -11.57
#